data_AF-A0A495Z509-F1
#
_entry.id   AF-A0A495Z509-F1
#
_cell.length_a   1.000
_cell.length_b   1.000
_cell.length_c   1.000
_cell.angle_alpha   90.00
_cell.angle_beta   90.00
_cell.angle_gamma   90.00
#
_symmetry.space_group_name_H-M   'P 1'
#
loop_
_entity.id
_entity.type
_entity.pdbx_description
1 polymer ?
#
loop_
_entity_poly.entity_id
_entity_poly.type
_entity_poly.pdbx_seq_one_letter_code
_entity_poly.pdbx_strand_id
1 'polypeptide(L)' 'MPLLTDAFIISAFGKHGLSDKETIVRNIPNKRMPKKSPTNVPGETDVTMHEENIVVCQR' A
#
# COMPACT_ATOMS: atom_id res chain seq x y z
N MET A 1 10.96 -2.91 7.53
CA MET A 1 10.11 -1.97 8.29
C MET A 1 8.82 -1.78 7.50
N PRO A 2 7.63 -1.81 8.14
CA PRO A 2 6.37 -1.55 7.45
C PRO A 2 6.39 -0.14 6.83
N LEU A 3 5.74 0.04 5.67
CA LEU A 3 5.57 1.37 5.10
C LEU A 3 4.72 2.23 6.04
N LEU A 4 4.84 3.55 5.95
CA LEU A 4 4.05 4.46 6.79
C LEU A 4 2.54 4.21 6.67
N THR A 5 2.07 3.87 5.48
CA THR A 5 0.68 3.53 5.22
C THR A 5 0.26 2.22 5.88
N ASP A 6 1.14 1.21 5.88
CA ASP A 6 0.86 -0.08 6.53
C ASP A 6 0.77 0.09 8.05
N ALA A 7 1.72 0.85 8.62
CA ALA A 7 1.73 1.18 10.04
C ALA A 7 0.48 1.99 10.45
N PHE A 8 0.02 2.91 9.58
CA PHE A 8 -1.23 3.63 9.80
C PHE A 8 -2.44 2.68 9.81
N ILE A 9 -2.53 1.75 8.84
CA ILE A 9 -3.60 0.75 8.78
C ILE A 9 -3.62 -0.06 10.09
N ILE A 10 -2.49 -0.64 10.49
CA ILE A 10 -2.39 -1.41 11.74
C ILE A 10 -2.84 -0.59 12.95
N SER A 11 -2.40 0.67 13.07
CA SER A 11 -2.78 1.54 14.18
C SER A 11 -4.28 1.88 14.16
N ALA A 12 -4.85 2.16 12.98
CA ALA A 12 -6.25 2.51 12.84
C ALA A 12 -7.17 1.32 13.16
N PHE A 13 -6.89 0.14 12.61
CA PHE A 13 -7.67 -1.08 12.88
C PHE A 13 -7.45 -1.61 14.30
N GLY A 14 -6.26 -1.41 14.88
CA GLY A 14 -5.97 -1.68 16.29
C GLY A 14 -6.90 -0.97 17.26
N LYS A 15 -7.26 0.29 16.97
CA LYS A 15 -8.25 1.05 17.77
C LYS A 15 -9.65 0.44 17.74
N HIS A 16 -9.94 -0.40 16.77
CA HIS A 16 -11.20 -1.13 16.64
C HIS A 16 -11.13 -2.57 17.17
N GLY A 17 -10.04 -2.94 17.86
CA GLY A 17 -9.86 -4.25 18.48
C GLY A 17 -9.38 -5.34 17.52
N LEU A 18 -8.82 -4.98 16.35
CA LEU A 18 -8.18 -5.95 15.47
C LEU A 18 -6.67 -5.99 15.70
N SER A 19 -6.07 -7.18 15.72
CA SER A 19 -4.63 -7.38 15.80
C SER A 19 -3.99 -7.50 14.40
N ASP A 20 -2.75 -7.05 14.28
CA ASP A 20 -1.93 -7.32 13.09
C ASP A 20 -1.53 -8.78 13.04
N LYS A 21 -1.69 -9.41 11.87
CA LYS A 21 -1.33 -10.82 11.66
C LYS A 21 -0.12 -10.94 10.75
N GLU A 22 -0.21 -10.37 9.56
CA GLU A 22 0.85 -10.40 8.54
C GLU A 22 0.59 -9.36 7.46
N THR A 23 1.65 -8.99 6.74
CA THR A 23 1.56 -8.16 5.54
C THR A 23 2.08 -8.97 4.35
N ILE A 24 1.25 -9.10 3.31
CA ILE A 24 1.58 -9.85 2.10
C ILE A 24 1.93 -8.86 0.99
N VAL A 25 3.12 -8.98 0.42
CA VAL A 25 3.54 -8.20 -0.75
C VAL A 25 3.21 -9.00 -2.01
N ARG A 26 2.52 -8.40 -2.98
CA ARG A 26 2.25 -9.05 -4.26
C ARG A 26 2.29 -8.08 -5.43
N ASN A 27 2.51 -8.61 -6.64
CA ASN A 27 2.32 -7.85 -7.87
C ASN A 27 0.85 -7.47 -8.06
N ILE A 28 0.61 -6.25 -8.53
CA ILE A 28 -0.74 -5.75 -8.84
C ILE A 28 -1.23 -6.42 -10.13
N PRO A 29 -2.23 -7.31 -10.06
CA PRO A 29 -2.71 -8.01 -11.24
C PRO A 29 -3.45 -7.06 -12.17
N ASN A 30 -3.29 -7.23 -13.49
CA ASN A 30 -4.01 -6.47 -14.52
C ASN A 30 -3.94 -4.94 -14.35
N LYS A 31 -2.77 -4.41 -13.98
CA LYS A 31 -2.60 -2.97 -13.70
C LYS A 31 -2.87 -2.12 -14.95
N ARG A 32 -3.98 -1.36 -14.94
CA ARG A 32 -4.39 -0.43 -16.02
C ARG A 32 -3.77 0.98 -15.94
N MET A 33 -2.88 1.20 -14.97
CA MET A 33 -2.21 2.50 -14.78
C MET A 33 -1.16 2.78 -15.87
N PRO A 34 -0.80 4.05 -16.12
CA PRO A 34 0.21 4.42 -17.10
C PRO A 34 1.59 3.84 -16.78
N LYS A 35 2.45 3.72 -17.81
CA LYS A 35 3.82 3.17 -17.69
C LYS A 35 4.70 3.94 -16.70
N LYS A 36 4.42 5.24 -16.50
CA LYS A 36 5.02 6.09 -15.47
C LYS A 36 3.90 6.75 -14.66
N SER A 37 4.07 6.85 -13.34
CA SER A 37 3.12 7.56 -12.49
C SER A 37 3.25 9.07 -12.72
N PRO A 38 2.17 9.83 -12.76
CA PRO A 38 2.26 11.28 -12.67
C PRO A 38 2.68 11.71 -11.27
N THR A 39 3.36 12.84 -11.13
CA THR A 39 3.58 13.50 -9.83
C THR A 39 2.64 14.71 -9.67
N ASN A 40 2.71 15.34 -8.50
CA ASN A 40 2.05 16.62 -8.26
C ASN A 40 2.78 17.81 -8.90
N VAL A 41 3.90 17.59 -9.58
CA VAL A 41 4.68 18.61 -10.28
C VAL A 41 4.40 18.51 -11.78
N PRO A 42 3.96 19.59 -12.45
CA PRO A 42 3.65 19.55 -13.87
C PRO A 42 4.83 19.10 -14.73
N GLY A 43 4.59 18.12 -15.60
CA GLY A 43 5.61 17.58 -16.52
C GLY A 43 6.55 16.54 -15.89
N GLU A 44 6.46 16.31 -14.58
CA GLU A 44 7.25 15.29 -13.91
C GLU A 44 6.51 13.95 -13.80
N THR A 45 7.29 12.88 -13.88
CA THR A 45 6.80 11.51 -13.77
C THR A 45 7.66 10.75 -12.78
N ASP A 46 7.04 9.85 -12.04
CA ASP A 46 7.70 8.97 -11.09
C ASP A 46 7.63 7.50 -11.54
N VAL A 47 8.34 6.64 -10.82
CA VAL A 47 8.26 5.19 -10.99
C VAL A 47 6.85 4.69 -10.72
N THR A 48 6.45 3.71 -11.51
CA THR A 48 5.14 3.09 -11.37
C THR A 48 5.19 2.05 -10.26
N MET A 49 4.23 2.11 -9.35
CA MET A 49 4.07 1.09 -8.31
C MET A 49 3.64 -0.23 -8.95
N HIS A 50 4.45 -1.28 -8.89
CA HIS A 50 4.14 -2.59 -9.48
C HIS A 50 3.61 -3.61 -8.47
N GLU A 51 3.85 -3.35 -7.19
CA GLU A 51 3.48 -4.21 -6.07
C GLU A 51 2.53 -3.48 -5.12
N GLU A 52 1.76 -4.25 -4.36
CA GLU A 52 0.90 -3.75 -3.30
C GLU A 52 1.09 -4.59 -2.04
N ASN A 53 0.91 -3.91 -0.90
CA ASN A 53 0.93 -4.53 0.42
C ASN A 53 -0.52 -4.78 0.86
N ILE A 54 -0.83 -6.02 1.19
CA ILE A 54 -2.09 -6.43 1.80
C ILE A 54 -1.83 -6.63 3.28
N VAL A 55 -2.28 -5.69 4.11
CA VAL A 55 -2.23 -5.79 5.56
C VAL A 55 -3.41 -6.66 6.03
N VAL A 56 -3.09 -7.79 6.66
CA VAL A 56 -4.08 -8.73 7.19
C VAL A 56 -4.25 -8.47 8.68
N CYS A 57 -5.44 -8.01 9.07
CA CYS A 57 -5.81 -7.86 10.47
C CYS A 57 -6.79 -8.97 10.89
N GLN A 58 -6.69 -9.42 12.13
CA GLN A 58 -7.55 -10.44 12.73
C GLN A 58 -8.37 -9.83 13.88
N ARG A 59 -9.59 -10.33 14.10
CA ARG A 59 -10.44 -9.96 15.25
C ARG A 59 -10.37 -11.03 16.34
#